data_AF-A0A3D4Z5C4-F1
#
_entry.id   AF-A0A3D4Z5C4-F1
#
_cell.length_a   1.000
_cell.length_b   1.000
_cell.length_c   1.000
_cell.angle_alpha   90.00
_cell.angle_beta   90.00
_cell.angle_gamma   90.00
#
_symmetry.space_group_name_H-M   'P 1'
#
loop_
_entity.id
_entity.type
_entity.pdbx_description
1 polymer ?
#
loop_
_entity_poly.entity_id
_entity_poly.type
_entity_poly.pdbx_seq_one_letter_code
_entity_poly.pdbx_strand_id
1 'polypeptide(L)' 'HEAEIFFKNKEYFVASDRVLALAHQSKCSAYDCEFVALAEELGIALVTGDRQILKAFPKTARNLMEFRS' A
#
# COMPACT_ATOMS: atom_id res chain seq x y z
N HIS A 1 -14.40 -13.77 -4.69
CA HIS A 1 -13.70 -14.88 -4.02
C HIS A 1 -12.50 -15.35 -4.86
N GLU A 2 -11.77 -14.42 -5.48
CA GLU A 2 -10.57 -14.72 -6.30
C GLU A 2 -9.32 -14.02 -5.77
N ALA A 3 -9.48 -12.87 -5.11
CA ALA A 3 -8.39 -12.10 -4.51
C ALA A 3 -7.63 -12.89 -3.42
N GLU A 4 -8.33 -13.67 -2.59
CA GLU A 4 -7.74 -14.44 -1.48
C GLU A 4 -6.70 -15.48 -1.93
N ILE A 5 -6.85 -16.03 -3.14
CA ILE A 5 -5.95 -17.09 -3.64
C ILE A 5 -4.57 -16.52 -3.98
N PHE A 6 -4.47 -15.24 -4.35
CA PHE A 6 -3.21 -14.60 -4.74
C PHE A 6 -2.29 -14.28 -3.54
N PHE A 7 -2.86 -14.18 -2.33
CA PHE A 7 -2.15 -13.84 -1.10
C PHE A 7 -1.58 -15.06 -0.36
N LYS A 8 -2.00 -16.28 -0.72
CA LYS A 8 -1.47 -17.51 -0.11
C LYS A 8 0.06 -17.54 -0.23
N ASN A 9 0.75 -17.46 0.91
CA ASN A 9 2.21 -17.43 1.09
C ASN A 9 2.92 -16.09 0.75
N LYS A 10 2.20 -14.95 0.70
CA LYS A 10 2.79 -13.60 0.59
C LYS A 10 2.32 -12.64 1.67
N GLU A 11 1.80 -13.17 2.77
CA GLU A 11 1.35 -12.39 3.92
C GLU A 11 2.57 -11.91 4.72
N TYR A 12 2.76 -10.59 4.78
CA TYR A 12 3.73 -9.96 5.67
C TYR A 12 2.96 -9.44 6.88
N PHE A 13 3.40 -9.76 8.10
CA PHE A 13 2.79 -9.23 9.30
C PHE A 13 3.16 -7.75 9.46
N VAL A 14 2.39 -6.87 8.82
CA VAL A 14 2.47 -5.44 9.09
C VAL A 14 1.81 -5.18 10.45
N ALA A 15 2.47 -4.41 11.32
CA ALA A 15 1.89 -4.02 12.60
C ALA A 15 0.53 -3.34 12.38
N SER A 16 -0.56 -3.95 12.86
CA SER A 16 -1.93 -3.48 12.63
C SER A 16 -2.15 -2.03 13.09
N ASP A 17 -1.44 -1.61 14.13
CA ASP A 17 -1.47 -0.22 14.62
C ASP A 17 -1.00 0.79 13.57
N ARG A 18 0.03 0.45 12.79
CA ARG A 18 0.54 1.33 11.73
C ARG A 18 -0.46 1.41 10.57
N VAL A 19 -1.05 0.28 10.19
CA VAL A 19 -2.08 0.22 9.13
C VAL A 19 -3.31 1.06 9.53
N LEU A 20 -3.79 0.90 10.76
CA LEU A 20 -4.94 1.67 11.26
C LEU A 20 -4.63 3.16 11.38
N ALA A 21 -3.41 3.53 11.82
CA ALA A 21 -2.99 4.93 11.86
C ALA A 21 -2.96 5.56 10.45
N LEU A 22 -2.43 4.85 9.46
CA LEU A 22 -2.40 5.32 8.06
C LEU A 22 -3.82 5.42 7.47
N ALA A 23 -4.69 4.47 7.76
CA ALA A 23 -6.09 4.49 7.30
C ALA A 23 -6.86 5.65 7.94
N HIS A 24 -6.61 5.94 9.22
CA HIS A 24 -7.21 7.06 9.91
C HIS A 24 -6.72 8.43 9.41
N GLN A 25 -5.43 8.53 9.09
CA GLN A 25 -4.81 9.77 8.60
C GLN A 25 -5.07 10.04 7.12
N SER A 26 -5.51 9.02 6.37
CA SER A 26 -5.83 9.10 4.96
C SER A 26 -7.33 8.91 4.71
N LYS A 27 -7.74 8.98 3.44
CA LYS A 27 -9.09 8.55 3.03
C LYS A 27 -9.08 7.13 2.45
N CYS A 28 -7.98 6.40 2.66
CA CYS A 28 -7.77 5.06 2.11
C CYS A 28 -8.29 4.00 3.07
N SER A 29 -8.60 2.83 2.53
CA SER A 29 -9.01 1.68 3.36
C SER A 29 -7.80 1.12 4.14
N ALA A 30 -8.08 0.37 5.21
CA ALA A 30 -7.03 -0.37 5.91
C ALA A 30 -6.28 -1.33 4.97
N TYR A 31 -6.98 -1.93 4.02
CA TYR A 31 -6.40 -2.79 2.99
C TYR A 31 -5.39 -2.04 2.11
N ASP A 32 -5.75 -0.85 1.62
CA ASP A 32 -4.81 -0.03 0.83
C ASP A 32 -3.59 0.39 1.67
N CYS A 33 -3.81 0.67 2.95
CA CYS A 33 -2.75 1.10 3.87
C CYS A 33 -1.80 -0.02 4.25
N GLU A 34 -2.17 -1.29 4.10
CA GLU A 34 -1.28 -2.43 4.32
C GLU A 34 -0.11 -2.43 3.33
N PHE A 35 -0.37 -2.18 2.05
CA PHE A 35 0.68 -2.07 1.02
C PHE A 35 1.57 -0.85 1.23
N VAL A 36 0.99 0.26 1.68
CA VAL A 36 1.75 1.48 1.99
C VAL A 36 2.67 1.23 3.17
N ALA A 37 2.15 0.65 4.25
CA ALA A 37 2.92 0.34 5.44
C ALA A 37 4.07 -0.63 5.16
N LEU A 38 3.82 -1.68 4.36
CA LEU A 38 4.85 -2.61 3.95
C LEU A 38 5.95 -1.93 3.11
N ALA A 39 5.57 -1.04 2.18
CA ALA A 39 6.52 -0.29 1.38
C ALA A 39 7.37 0.68 2.23
N GLU A 40 6.77 1.34 3.23
CA GLU A 40 7.48 2.17 4.20
C GLU A 40 8.47 1.34 5.03
N GLU A 41 8.05 0.18 5.53
CA GLU A 41 8.88 -0.72 6.35
C GLU A 41 10.09 -1.26 5.57
N LEU A 42 9.88 -1.63 4.31
CA LEU A 42 10.95 -2.11 3.42
C LEU A 42 11.79 -0.96 2.84
N GLY A 43 11.39 0.30 3.02
CA GLY A 43 12.06 1.46 2.44
C GLY A 43 12.03 1.50 0.91
N ILE A 44 11.00 0.92 0.29
CA ILE A 44 10.84 0.84 -1.17
C ILE A 44 9.63 1.65 -1.65
N ALA A 45 9.57 1.91 -2.95
CA ALA A 45 8.41 2.57 -3.55
C ALA A 45 7.25 1.59 -3.77
N LEU A 46 6.03 2.03 -3.43
CA LEU A 46 4.80 1.36 -3.84
C LEU A 46 4.39 1.82 -5.23
N VAL A 47 4.55 0.97 -6.23
CA VAL A 47 4.10 1.26 -7.61
C VAL A 47 2.62 0.91 -7.74
N THR A 48 1.78 1.90 -8.05
CA THR A 48 0.31 1.70 -8.14
C THR A 48 -0.33 2.62 -9.19
N GLY A 49 -1.47 2.19 -9.72
CA GLY A 49 -2.35 3.03 -10.55
C GLY A 49 -3.47 3.72 -9.75
N ASP A 50 -3.58 3.43 -8.45
CA ASP A 50 -4.64 3.99 -7.60
C ASP A 50 -4.39 5.47 -7.30
N ARG A 51 -5.28 6.33 -7.81
CA ARG A 51 -5.18 7.79 -7.65
C ARG A 51 -5.33 8.25 -6.20
N GLN A 52 -6.10 7.52 -5.38
CA GLN A 52 -6.29 7.86 -3.98
C GLN A 52 -5.01 7.61 -3.19
N ILE A 53 -4.37 6.46 -3.40
CA ILE A 53 -3.08 6.12 -2.78
C ILE A 53 -1.99 7.09 -3.23
N LEU A 54 -1.89 7.38 -4.53
CA LEU A 54 -0.91 8.32 -5.08
C LEU A 54 -1.04 9.72 -4.46
N LYS A 55 -2.27 10.18 -4.20
CA LYS A 55 -2.53 11.48 -3.58
C LYS A 55 -2.27 11.47 -2.08
N ALA A 56 -2.64 10.40 -1.38
CA ALA A 56 -2.51 10.29 0.07
C ALA A 56 -1.06 10.06 0.52
N PHE A 57 -0.26 9.35 -0.28
CA PHE A 57 1.08 8.91 0.08
C PHE A 57 2.15 9.26 -0.98
N PRO A 58 2.31 10.53 -1.37
CA PRO A 58 3.19 10.92 -2.49
C PRO A 58 4.69 10.68 -2.24
N LYS A 59 5.10 10.44 -0.98
CA LYS A 59 6.48 10.08 -0.63
C LYS A 59 6.77 8.59 -0.82
N THR A 60 5.74 7.75 -0.75
CA THR A 60 5.85 6.28 -0.76
C THR A 60 5.37 5.70 -2.08
N ALA A 61 4.31 6.29 -2.66
CA ALA A 61 3.65 5.78 -3.86
C ALA A 61 4.15 6.45 -5.14
N ARG A 62 4.33 5.65 -6.20
CA ARG A 62 4.69 6.11 -7.56
C ARG A 62 3.70 5.60 -8.58
N ASN A 63 3.41 6.43 -9.58
CA ASN A 63 2.45 6.09 -10.63
C ASN A 63 3.00 4.96 -11.50
N LEU A 64 2.21 3.90 -11.68
CA LEU A 64 2.57 2.76 -12.53
C LEU A 64 3.00 3.16 -13.96
N MET A 65 2.37 4.19 -14.53
CA MET A 65 2.69 4.67 -15.88
C MET A 65 4.06 5.36 -15.95
N GLU A 66 4.50 5.98 -14.85
CA GLU A 66 5.81 6.64 -14.74
C GLU A 66 6.94 5.66 -14.39
N PHE A 67 6.60 4.47 -13.89
CA PHE A 67 7.57 3.44 -13.50
C PHE A 67 8.12 2.62 -14.70
N ARG A 68 7.73 2.96 -15.93
CA ARG A 68 8.22 2.28 -17.14
C ARG A 68 9.63 2.80 -17.47
N SER A 69 10.62 1.90 -17.44
CA SER A 69 11.97 2.09 -17.95
C SER A 69 12.00 2.39 -19.44
#